data_AF-A0A1Y2V657-F1
#
_entry.id   AF-A0A1Y2V657-F1
#
_cell.length_a   1.000
_cell.length_b   1.000
_cell.length_c   1.000
_cell.angle_alpha   90.00
_cell.angle_beta   90.00
_cell.angle_gamma   90.00
#
_symmetry.space_group_name_H-M   'P 1'
#
loop_
_entity.id
_entity.type
_entity.pdbx_description
1 polymer ?
#
loop_
_entity_poly.entity_id
_entity_poly.type
_entity_poly.pdbx_seq_one_letter_code
_entity_poly.pdbx_strand_id
1 'polypeptide(L)'
;MASEGSASSPNNQSTSPTRATTSNQDSHSNKDDRNREVLRLHGFRSSATGNDLALLAGRAGKWLASIPDANSLTTFEPFYFFFYGTLQLPRILKSVCNLGDSEPELKSASIKDWEIMLWSVYPALVPKAGNVVKGMYWKCDKPEYVGRLCWYESGAYHMEYCTITTDEGEVIENGRTFVTTIDRSNLIEGSFDLETFMKISENY
;
A
#
# COMPACT_ATOMS: atom_id res chain seq x y z
N MET A 1 -0.79 38.69 -80.50
CA MET A 1 -0.56 37.51 -81.35
C MET A 1 0.29 36.53 -80.56
N ALA A 2 -0.11 35.26 -80.57
CA ALA A 2 0.58 34.10 -80.01
C ALA A 2 2.05 34.02 -80.50
N SER A 3 2.99 33.33 -79.85
CA SER A 3 2.94 31.88 -79.55
C SER A 3 4.14 31.42 -78.72
N GLU A 4 3.89 30.42 -77.85
CA GLU A 4 4.66 29.20 -77.52
C GLU A 4 6.16 29.32 -77.15
N GLY A 5 6.69 28.66 -76.12
CA GLY A 5 6.19 27.63 -75.21
C GLY A 5 7.35 27.14 -74.35
N SER A 6 7.08 26.36 -73.30
CA SER A 6 7.88 25.18 -72.90
C SER A 6 7.34 24.59 -71.60
N ALA A 7 7.08 23.28 -71.67
CA ALA A 7 6.57 22.44 -70.61
C ALA A 7 7.67 22.09 -69.59
N SER A 8 7.30 22.01 -68.31
CA SER A 8 7.87 21.02 -67.37
C SER A 8 6.90 20.79 -66.21
N SER A 9 6.56 19.54 -65.96
CA SER A 9 6.00 18.99 -64.71
C SER A 9 6.80 17.70 -64.42
N PRO A 10 6.75 17.09 -63.23
CA PRO A 10 6.14 17.49 -61.96
C PRO A 10 7.12 17.36 -60.77
N ASN A 11 6.76 17.82 -59.57
CA ASN A 11 7.15 17.04 -58.39
C ASN A 11 6.03 17.00 -57.36
N ASN A 12 5.56 15.78 -57.14
CA ASN A 12 4.50 15.36 -56.26
C ASN A 12 5.15 15.01 -54.92
N GLN A 13 4.97 15.82 -53.88
CA GLN A 13 5.22 15.36 -52.50
C GLN A 13 3.88 15.26 -51.78
N SER A 14 3.34 14.05 -51.88
CA SER A 14 2.34 13.47 -51.01
C SER A 14 2.77 13.61 -49.55
N THR A 15 2.14 14.51 -48.81
CA THR A 15 2.17 14.52 -47.35
C THR A 15 1.36 13.33 -46.84
N SER A 16 2.03 12.21 -46.60
CA SER A 16 1.47 11.13 -45.78
C SER A 16 1.44 11.59 -44.32
N PRO A 17 0.30 11.49 -43.61
CA PRO A 17 0.32 11.69 -42.17
C PRO A 17 0.97 10.47 -41.53
N THR A 18 2.16 10.67 -40.94
CA THR A 18 2.78 9.69 -40.05
C THR A 18 1.84 9.46 -38.87
N ARG A 19 1.13 8.34 -38.93
CA ARG A 19 0.29 7.81 -37.86
C ARG A 19 1.15 7.62 -36.61
N ALA A 20 0.91 8.44 -35.59
CA ALA A 20 1.51 8.30 -34.29
C ALA A 20 1.20 6.90 -33.74
N THR A 21 2.21 6.04 -33.71
CA THR A 21 2.16 4.74 -33.03
C THR A 21 2.73 4.95 -31.63
N THR A 22 2.00 5.67 -30.78
CA THR A 22 2.46 6.01 -29.41
C THR A 22 1.40 5.68 -28.36
N SER A 23 0.52 4.69 -28.61
CA SER A 23 -0.62 4.43 -27.71
C SER A 23 -0.55 3.14 -26.89
N ASN A 24 0.43 2.24 -27.14
CA ASN A 24 0.47 0.93 -26.48
C ASN A 24 1.65 0.70 -25.52
N GLN A 25 2.82 1.32 -25.74
CA GLN A 25 3.97 1.18 -24.83
C GLN A 25 3.80 2.05 -23.58
N ASP A 26 3.36 3.30 -23.74
CA ASP A 26 3.15 4.24 -22.62
C ASP A 26 2.03 3.78 -21.67
N SER A 27 0.99 3.15 -22.19
CA SER A 27 -0.12 2.63 -21.39
C SER A 27 0.24 1.35 -20.62
N HIS A 28 1.17 0.54 -21.13
CA HIS A 28 1.70 -0.63 -20.41
C HIS A 28 2.67 -0.21 -19.30
N SER A 29 3.58 0.73 -19.58
CA SER A 29 4.55 1.22 -18.58
C SER A 29 3.84 1.79 -17.34
N ASN A 30 2.81 2.61 -17.53
CA ASN A 30 2.05 3.20 -16.42
C ASN A 30 1.33 2.13 -15.56
N LYS A 31 0.79 1.08 -16.20
CA LYS A 31 0.17 -0.05 -15.45
C LYS A 31 1.20 -0.83 -14.66
N ASP A 32 2.35 -1.10 -15.25
CA ASP A 32 3.44 -1.81 -14.57
C ASP A 32 3.97 -0.99 -13.39
N ASP A 33 4.13 0.33 -13.54
CA ASP A 33 4.55 1.21 -12.45
C ASP A 33 3.58 1.16 -11.26
N ARG A 34 2.26 1.22 -11.54
CA ARG A 34 1.23 1.05 -10.51
C ARG A 34 1.28 -0.32 -9.85
N ASN A 35 1.45 -1.38 -10.62
CA ASN A 35 1.52 -2.74 -10.08
C ASN A 35 2.78 -2.95 -9.23
N ARG A 36 3.93 -2.38 -9.65
CA ARG A 36 5.14 -2.35 -8.83
C ARG A 36 4.87 -1.63 -7.52
N GLU A 37 4.17 -0.50 -7.55
CA GLU A 37 3.87 0.24 -6.33
C GLU A 37 3.00 -0.53 -5.35
N VAL A 38 1.98 -1.24 -5.85
CA VAL A 38 1.18 -2.17 -5.02
C VAL A 38 2.08 -3.24 -4.39
N LEU A 39 3.02 -3.82 -5.14
CA LEU A 39 3.97 -4.78 -4.58
C LEU A 39 4.87 -4.13 -3.52
N ARG A 40 5.42 -2.95 -3.80
CA ARG A 40 6.29 -2.23 -2.86
C ARG A 40 5.57 -1.93 -1.56
N LEU A 41 4.32 -1.50 -1.59
CA LEU A 41 3.52 -1.22 -0.41
C LEU A 41 3.47 -2.44 0.54
N HIS A 42 3.36 -3.63 -0.03
CA HIS A 42 3.30 -4.91 0.70
C HIS A 42 4.68 -5.55 0.95
N GLY A 43 5.77 -4.84 0.68
CA GLY A 43 7.14 -5.28 0.94
C GLY A 43 7.77 -6.13 -0.16
N PHE A 44 7.18 -6.19 -1.36
CA PHE A 44 7.73 -6.98 -2.46
C PHE A 44 8.43 -6.11 -3.52
N ARG A 45 9.55 -6.61 -4.03
CA ARG A 45 10.14 -6.20 -5.30
C ARG A 45 9.97 -7.31 -6.33
N SER A 46 9.89 -6.93 -7.60
CA SER A 46 9.83 -7.87 -8.71
C SER A 46 10.45 -7.25 -9.94
N SER A 47 11.06 -8.08 -10.80
CA SER A 47 11.47 -7.71 -12.16
C SER A 47 10.44 -8.10 -13.22
N ALA A 48 9.36 -8.79 -12.85
CA ALA A 48 8.27 -9.18 -13.75
C ALA A 48 7.64 -7.96 -14.42
N THR A 49 6.97 -8.18 -15.56
CA THR A 49 6.26 -7.15 -16.34
C THR A 49 4.92 -7.68 -16.85
N GLY A 50 4.04 -6.78 -17.30
CA GLY A 50 2.78 -7.16 -17.93
C GLY A 50 1.89 -8.04 -17.05
N ASN A 51 1.41 -9.16 -17.61
CA ASN A 51 0.43 -10.01 -16.94
C ASN A 51 0.96 -10.66 -15.65
N ASP A 52 2.23 -11.07 -15.62
CA ASP A 52 2.82 -11.70 -14.43
C ASP A 52 2.90 -10.68 -13.28
N LEU A 53 3.34 -9.45 -13.59
CA LEU A 53 3.38 -8.37 -12.62
C LEU A 53 1.98 -8.00 -12.10
N ALA A 54 0.99 -7.96 -12.99
CA ALA A 54 -0.40 -7.71 -12.62
C ALA A 54 -0.97 -8.80 -11.70
N LEU A 55 -0.66 -10.08 -11.97
CA LEU A 55 -1.07 -11.20 -11.14
C LEU A 55 -0.45 -11.12 -9.73
N LEU A 56 0.85 -10.83 -9.66
CA LEU A 56 1.57 -10.65 -8.39
C LEU A 56 0.96 -9.49 -7.59
N ALA A 57 0.79 -8.32 -8.21
CA ALA A 57 0.20 -7.14 -7.55
C ALA A 57 -1.21 -7.42 -7.03
N GLY A 58 -2.04 -8.15 -7.79
CA GLY A 58 -3.39 -8.53 -7.38
C GLY A 58 -3.47 -9.45 -6.15
N ARG A 59 -2.33 -10.00 -5.69
CA ARG A 59 -2.23 -10.88 -4.52
C ARG A 59 -1.26 -10.39 -3.44
N ALA A 60 -0.69 -9.19 -3.59
CA ALA A 60 0.35 -8.66 -2.69
C ALA A 60 -0.10 -8.57 -1.22
N GLY A 61 -1.32 -8.07 -0.96
CA GLY A 61 -1.94 -8.02 0.38
C GLY A 61 -2.74 -9.27 0.76
N LYS A 62 -2.51 -10.36 0.03
CA LYS A 62 -3.13 -11.66 0.28
C LYS A 62 -2.00 -12.68 0.45
N TRP A 63 -2.34 -13.95 0.27
CA TRP A 63 -1.35 -15.02 0.25
C TRP A 63 -0.59 -15.01 -1.08
N LEU A 64 0.36 -14.09 -1.27
CA LEU A 64 1.21 -14.06 -2.48
C LEU A 64 1.93 -15.39 -2.69
N ALA A 65 2.38 -16.02 -1.59
CA ALA A 65 2.98 -17.36 -1.58
C ALA A 65 2.08 -18.48 -2.15
N SER A 66 0.78 -18.22 -2.39
CA SER A 66 -0.13 -19.17 -3.05
C SER A 66 -0.05 -19.15 -4.58
N ILE A 67 0.62 -18.16 -5.19
CA ILE A 67 0.86 -18.12 -6.63
C ILE A 67 2.07 -19.02 -6.96
N PRO A 68 1.92 -19.96 -7.91
CA PRO A 68 3.06 -20.71 -8.45
C PRO A 68 4.16 -19.76 -8.93
N ASP A 69 5.42 -20.05 -8.60
CA ASP A 69 6.59 -19.26 -8.97
C ASP A 69 6.66 -17.82 -8.41
N ALA A 70 5.72 -17.37 -7.57
CA ALA A 70 5.81 -16.02 -6.98
C ALA A 70 7.11 -15.80 -6.18
N ASN A 71 7.63 -16.84 -5.53
CA ASN A 71 8.90 -16.78 -4.81
C ASN A 71 10.13 -16.64 -5.72
N SER A 72 10.04 -17.02 -7.00
CA SER A 72 11.14 -16.81 -7.96
C SER A 72 11.05 -15.45 -8.65
N LEU A 73 9.84 -14.88 -8.72
CA LEU A 73 9.59 -13.58 -9.34
C LEU A 73 9.62 -12.40 -8.37
N THR A 74 9.67 -12.66 -7.06
CA THR A 74 9.64 -11.61 -6.05
C THR A 74 10.71 -11.76 -4.99
N THR A 75 11.06 -10.64 -4.36
CA THR A 75 11.90 -10.59 -3.18
C THR A 75 11.18 -9.76 -2.12
N PHE A 76 11.11 -10.29 -0.89
CA PHE A 76 10.55 -9.56 0.24
C PHE A 76 11.63 -8.68 0.87
N GLU A 77 11.30 -7.41 1.07
CA GLU A 77 12.09 -6.42 1.79
C GLU A 77 11.41 -6.13 3.13
N PRO A 78 12.04 -6.43 4.28
CA PRO A 78 11.50 -6.09 5.58
C PRO A 78 11.19 -4.60 5.73
N PHE A 79 10.12 -4.30 6.46
CA PHE A 79 9.71 -2.92 6.76
C PHE A 79 9.06 -2.83 8.14
N TYR A 80 8.72 -1.62 8.56
CA TYR A 80 8.08 -1.37 9.85
C TYR A 80 6.59 -1.06 9.67
N PHE A 81 5.75 -1.73 10.45
CA PHE A 81 4.37 -1.33 10.66
C PHE A 81 4.26 -0.34 11.81
N PHE A 82 3.30 0.58 11.72
CA PHE A 82 2.78 1.37 12.83
C PHE A 82 1.34 0.93 13.12
N PHE A 83 1.06 0.62 14.38
CA PHE A 83 -0.23 0.19 14.89
C PHE A 83 -0.76 1.20 15.91
N TYR A 84 -2.04 1.54 15.76
CA TYR A 84 -2.78 2.46 16.63
C TYR A 84 -4.05 1.84 17.23
N GLY A 85 -4.28 0.55 16.96
CA GLY A 85 -5.42 -0.23 17.43
C GLY A 85 -5.01 -1.41 18.31
N THR A 86 -5.73 -2.52 18.18
CA THR A 86 -5.53 -3.75 18.97
C THR A 86 -4.18 -4.43 18.71
N LEU A 87 -3.61 -4.28 17.51
CA LEU A 87 -2.29 -4.81 17.16
C LEU A 87 -1.13 -4.19 17.94
N GLN A 88 -1.38 -3.13 18.73
CA GLN A 88 -0.45 -2.63 19.74
C GLN A 88 -0.22 -3.63 20.89
N LEU A 89 -1.06 -4.66 21.02
CA LEU A 89 -0.92 -5.69 22.03
C LEU A 89 -0.08 -6.85 21.50
N PRO A 90 1.08 -7.16 22.12
CA PRO A 90 1.94 -8.26 21.71
C PRO A 90 1.21 -9.60 21.53
N ARG A 91 0.30 -9.95 22.44
CA ARG A 91 -0.50 -11.18 22.35
C ARG A 91 -1.41 -11.25 21.12
N ILE A 92 -2.00 -10.13 20.70
CA ILE A 92 -2.89 -10.08 19.52
C ILE A 92 -2.03 -10.21 18.28
N LEU A 93 -0.95 -9.43 18.19
CA LEU A 93 0.00 -9.50 17.08
C LEU A 93 0.59 -10.93 16.93
N LYS A 94 0.99 -11.55 18.03
CA LYS A 94 1.48 -12.93 18.09
C LYS A 94 0.44 -13.95 17.61
N SER A 95 -0.81 -13.80 18.00
CA SER A 95 -1.91 -14.65 17.55
C SER A 95 -2.18 -14.48 16.06
N VAL A 96 -2.36 -13.24 15.59
CA VAL A 96 -2.64 -12.90 14.18
C VAL A 96 -1.51 -13.36 13.27
N CYS A 97 -0.26 -13.04 13.62
CA CYS A 97 0.91 -13.39 12.82
C CYS A 97 1.42 -14.80 13.09
N ASN A 98 0.85 -15.55 14.05
CA ASN A 98 1.30 -16.86 14.52
C ASN A 98 2.84 -16.92 14.65
N LEU A 99 3.37 -16.09 15.56
CA LEU A 99 4.81 -15.85 15.77
C LEU A 99 5.52 -16.97 16.57
N GLY A 100 4.84 -18.05 16.93
CA GLY A 100 5.38 -19.07 17.83
C GLY A 100 5.59 -18.50 19.25
N ASP A 101 6.56 -19.02 19.99
CA ASP A 101 6.70 -18.74 21.42
C ASP A 101 7.35 -17.38 21.74
N SER A 102 8.10 -16.77 20.82
CA SER A 102 8.73 -15.46 21.03
C SER A 102 7.70 -14.33 21.11
N GLU A 103 7.86 -13.44 22.08
CA GLU A 103 7.03 -12.23 22.19
C GLU A 103 7.51 -11.19 21.16
N PRO A 104 6.61 -10.58 20.35
CA PRO A 104 7.01 -9.54 19.41
C PRO A 104 7.47 -8.28 20.15
N GLU A 105 8.61 -7.73 19.72
CA GLU A 105 9.14 -6.47 20.24
C GLU A 105 8.41 -5.28 19.59
N LEU A 106 7.34 -4.83 20.25
CA LEU A 106 6.63 -3.60 19.92
C LEU A 106 7.26 -2.43 20.68
N LYS A 107 7.52 -1.32 19.98
CA LYS A 107 8.12 -0.11 20.55
C LYS A 107 7.23 1.10 20.33
N SER A 108 7.24 2.05 21.25
CA SER A 108 6.46 3.28 21.14
C SER A 108 6.91 4.15 19.96
N ALA A 109 5.96 4.74 19.26
CA ALA A 109 6.21 5.70 18.19
C ALA A 109 5.00 6.61 17.94
N SER A 110 5.13 7.51 16.97
CA SER A 110 4.05 8.33 16.45
C SER A 110 4.12 8.52 14.95
N ILE A 111 2.98 8.89 14.36
CA ILE A 111 2.84 9.33 12.97
C ILE A 111 2.15 10.69 12.92
N LYS A 112 2.48 11.51 11.92
CA LYS A 112 1.91 12.86 11.71
C LYS A 112 0.88 12.88 10.58
N ASP A 113 0.05 13.91 10.58
CA ASP A 113 -0.97 14.19 9.57
C ASP A 113 -2.13 13.19 9.54
N TRP A 114 -2.37 12.53 10.69
CA TRP A 114 -3.46 11.58 10.89
C TRP A 114 -4.24 11.89 12.16
N GLU A 115 -5.48 11.44 12.22
CA GLU A 115 -6.27 11.35 13.45
C GLU A 115 -6.99 10.01 13.56
N ILE A 116 -7.33 9.64 14.78
CA ILE A 116 -8.21 8.49 15.05
C ILE A 116 -9.64 9.01 15.13
N MET A 117 -10.53 8.37 14.37
CA MET A 117 -11.97 8.37 14.57
C MET A 117 -12.43 6.96 14.98
N LEU A 118 -13.72 6.76 15.21
CA LEU A 118 -14.27 5.47 15.60
C LEU A 118 -15.31 4.97 14.60
N TRP A 119 -15.16 3.72 14.16
CA TRP A 119 -16.23 2.94 13.55
C TRP A 119 -16.82 2.02 14.63
N SER A 120 -17.91 2.45 15.25
CA SER A 120 -18.40 1.84 16.50
C SER A 120 -17.31 1.86 17.58
N VAL A 121 -16.76 0.71 17.97
CA VAL A 121 -15.67 0.59 18.95
C VAL A 121 -14.29 0.46 18.31
N TYR A 122 -14.21 0.37 16.98
CA TYR A 122 -12.97 0.11 16.25
C TYR A 122 -12.29 1.43 15.83
N PRO A 123 -10.97 1.57 16.05
CA PRO A 123 -10.25 2.77 15.66
C PRO A 123 -10.10 2.87 14.15
N ALA A 124 -10.39 4.05 13.60
CA ALA A 124 -10.30 4.35 12.18
C ALA A 124 -9.33 5.50 11.95
N LEU A 125 -8.17 5.22 11.34
CA LEU A 125 -7.20 6.24 10.99
C LEU A 125 -7.61 6.97 9.72
N VAL A 126 -7.69 8.31 9.80
CA VAL A 126 -8.06 9.19 8.70
C VAL A 126 -7.09 10.38 8.61
N PRO A 127 -6.89 10.98 7.42
CA PRO A 127 -5.99 12.12 7.27
C PRO A 127 -6.46 13.35 8.07
N LYS A 128 -5.52 14.01 8.77
CA LYS A 128 -5.72 15.33 9.40
C LYS A 128 -4.38 16.04 9.59
N ALA A 129 -4.13 17.03 8.74
CA ALA A 129 -2.89 17.80 8.74
C ALA A 129 -2.56 18.39 10.13
N GLY A 130 -1.29 18.29 10.52
CA GLY A 130 -0.75 18.82 11.77
C GLY A 130 -1.09 18.00 13.01
N ASN A 131 -1.96 17.00 12.92
CA ASN A 131 -2.28 16.13 14.05
C ASN A 131 -1.26 14.98 14.18
N VAL A 132 -1.15 14.44 15.39
CA VAL A 132 -0.22 13.35 15.72
C VAL A 132 -0.98 12.20 16.34
N VAL A 133 -0.73 10.99 15.85
CA VAL A 133 -1.24 9.75 16.43
C VAL A 133 -0.10 9.00 17.09
N LYS A 134 -0.29 8.63 18.35
CA LYS A 134 0.63 7.77 19.11
C LYS A 134 0.23 6.31 18.91
N GLY A 135 1.23 5.44 18.93
CA GLY A 135 1.01 4.02 18.79
C GLY A 135 2.29 3.23 19.01
N MET A 136 2.32 2.03 18.44
CA MET A 136 3.46 1.13 18.51
C MET A 136 3.96 0.81 17.10
N TYR A 137 5.26 0.67 16.92
CA TYR A 137 5.83 0.15 15.69
C TYR A 137 6.47 -1.23 15.90
N TRP A 138 6.49 -2.00 14.81
CA TRP A 138 7.01 -3.36 14.80
C TRP A 138 7.65 -3.70 13.45
N LYS A 139 8.76 -4.43 13.48
CA LYS A 139 9.45 -4.88 12.27
C LYS A 139 8.77 -6.13 11.71
N CYS A 140 8.27 -6.03 10.49
CA CYS A 140 7.80 -7.16 9.72
C CYS A 140 8.95 -7.70 8.86
N ASP A 141 9.49 -8.86 9.23
CA ASP A 141 10.64 -9.48 8.57
C ASP A 141 10.26 -10.63 7.61
N LYS A 142 8.98 -11.01 7.58
CA LYS A 142 8.49 -12.10 6.72
C LYS A 142 7.20 -11.74 5.97
N PRO A 143 7.08 -12.17 4.70
CA PRO A 143 5.92 -11.86 3.86
C PRO A 143 4.60 -12.47 4.37
N GLU A 144 4.64 -13.62 5.06
CA GLU A 144 3.44 -14.29 5.57
C GLU A 144 2.69 -13.44 6.61
N TYR A 145 3.43 -12.61 7.35
CA TYR A 145 2.84 -11.70 8.34
C TYR A 145 2.01 -10.61 7.67
N VAL A 146 2.43 -10.09 6.52
CA VAL A 146 1.68 -9.10 5.75
C VAL A 146 0.31 -9.63 5.35
N GLY A 147 0.26 -10.83 4.77
CA GLY A 147 -1.01 -11.47 4.39
C GLY A 147 -1.94 -11.74 5.57
N ARG A 148 -1.38 -12.17 6.72
CA ARG A 148 -2.14 -12.39 7.96
C ARG A 148 -2.70 -11.09 8.54
N LEU A 149 -1.90 -10.03 8.56
CA LEU A 149 -2.34 -8.71 9.03
C LEU A 149 -3.44 -8.14 8.12
N CYS A 150 -3.27 -8.20 6.79
CA CYS A 150 -4.31 -7.77 5.85
C CYS A 150 -5.61 -8.58 6.02
N TRP A 151 -5.50 -9.89 6.32
CA TRP A 151 -6.67 -10.72 6.60
C TRP A 151 -7.37 -10.29 7.89
N TYR A 152 -6.62 -10.03 8.97
CA TYR A 152 -7.16 -9.57 10.25
C TYR A 152 -7.91 -8.25 10.13
N GLU A 153 -7.35 -7.30 9.38
CA GLU A 153 -7.91 -5.97 9.15
C GLU A 153 -9.12 -5.99 8.19
N SER A 154 -9.34 -7.11 7.50
CA SER A 154 -10.47 -7.35 6.61
C SER A 154 -10.58 -6.31 5.48
N GLY A 155 -11.78 -6.10 4.92
CA GLY A 155 -12.03 -5.04 3.95
C GLY A 155 -12.22 -3.65 4.57
N ALA A 156 -12.25 -3.55 5.91
CA ALA A 156 -12.49 -2.30 6.63
C ALA A 156 -11.26 -1.38 6.69
N TYR A 157 -10.06 -1.93 6.45
CA TYR A 157 -8.82 -1.17 6.39
C TYR A 157 -7.93 -1.64 5.24
N HIS A 158 -7.06 -0.76 4.78
CA HIS A 158 -6.03 -1.08 3.79
C HIS A 158 -4.67 -0.52 4.22
N MET A 159 -3.59 -1.10 3.70
CA MET A 159 -2.25 -0.58 3.97
C MET A 159 -2.02 0.76 3.29
N GLU A 160 -1.29 1.65 3.96
CA GLU A 160 -0.84 2.93 3.40
C GLU A 160 0.57 3.25 3.92
N TYR A 161 1.32 4.05 3.17
CA TYR A 161 2.60 4.57 3.63
C TYR A 161 2.44 5.60 4.76
N CYS A 162 3.37 5.57 5.71
CA CYS A 162 3.48 6.58 6.75
C CYS A 162 4.96 6.80 7.13
N THR A 163 5.25 7.97 7.69
CA THR A 163 6.56 8.24 8.31
C THR A 163 6.42 8.05 9.82
N ILE A 164 7.18 7.11 10.37
CA ILE A 164 7.14 6.74 11.79
C ILE A 164 8.25 7.51 12.51
N THR A 165 7.90 8.21 13.59
CA THR A 165 8.86 8.85 14.50
C THR A 165 8.92 8.06 15.80
N THR A 166 10.07 7.48 16.13
CA THR A 166 10.27 6.74 17.39
C THR A 166 10.33 7.69 18.58
N ASP A 167 10.19 7.17 19.79
CA ASP A 167 10.32 7.97 21.02
C ASP A 167 11.73 8.58 21.19
N GLU A 168 12.76 7.95 20.61
CA GLU A 168 14.12 8.48 20.56
C GLU A 168 14.32 9.56 19.47
N GLY A 169 13.30 9.83 18.66
CA GLY A 169 13.33 10.81 17.57
C GLY A 169 13.91 10.27 16.26
N GLU A 170 14.13 8.96 16.13
CA GLU A 170 14.49 8.34 14.85
C GLU A 170 13.30 8.41 13.89
N VAL A 171 13.59 8.73 12.62
CA VAL A 171 12.59 8.77 11.55
C VAL A 171 12.74 7.55 10.65
N ILE A 172 11.71 6.72 10.64
CA ILE A 172 11.60 5.57 9.74
C ILE A 172 10.69 5.97 8.59
N GLU A 173 11.32 6.23 7.44
CA GLU A 173 10.62 6.52 6.20
C GLU A 173 10.01 5.27 5.58
N ASN A 174 8.92 5.46 4.83
CA ASN A 174 8.18 4.38 4.19
C ASN A 174 7.70 3.31 5.20
N GLY A 175 7.35 3.68 6.43
CA GLY A 175 6.59 2.81 7.31
C GLY A 175 5.22 2.47 6.70
N ARG A 176 4.57 1.42 7.19
CA ARG A 176 3.22 1.04 6.77
C ARG A 176 2.27 1.16 7.94
N THR A 177 1.05 1.60 7.68
CA THR A 177 -0.04 1.51 8.66
C THR A 177 -1.31 1.05 7.97
N PHE A 178 -2.37 0.80 8.74
CA PHE A 178 -3.69 0.50 8.20
C PHE A 178 -4.56 1.75 8.26
N VAL A 179 -5.18 2.13 7.17
CA VAL A 179 -6.12 3.27 7.11
C VAL A 179 -7.51 2.77 6.77
N THR A 180 -8.53 3.42 7.30
CA THR A 180 -9.91 2.95 7.12
C THR A 180 -10.35 3.08 5.66
N THR A 181 -11.14 2.10 5.20
CA THR A 181 -11.90 2.18 3.93
C THR A 181 -13.33 2.68 4.17
N ILE A 182 -13.73 2.85 5.43
CA ILE A 182 -15.05 3.31 5.82
C ILE A 182 -15.16 4.80 5.51
N ASP A 183 -16.25 5.19 4.84
CA ASP A 183 -16.51 6.60 4.55
C ASP A 183 -16.55 7.41 5.85
N ARG A 184 -15.89 8.58 5.83
CA ARG A 184 -15.78 9.46 6.99
C ARG A 184 -17.14 9.84 7.58
N SER A 185 -18.21 9.91 6.77
CA SER A 185 -19.57 10.21 7.25
C SER A 185 -20.14 9.12 8.17
N ASN A 186 -19.58 7.92 8.15
CA ASN A 186 -19.98 6.79 8.99
C ASN A 186 -19.07 6.61 10.21
N LEU A 187 -18.15 7.55 10.44
CA LEU A 187 -17.24 7.56 11.57
C LEU A 187 -17.70 8.55 12.63
N ILE A 188 -17.39 8.24 13.88
CA ILE A 188 -17.71 9.07 15.04
C ILE A 188 -16.40 9.71 15.53
N GLU A 189 -16.43 11.01 15.84
CA GLU A 189 -15.31 11.66 16.51
C GLU A 189 -15.07 11.04 17.88
N GLY A 190 -13.80 10.79 18.22
CA GLY A 190 -13.45 10.19 19.50
C GLY A 190 -11.98 9.83 19.57
N SER A 191 -11.63 9.11 20.62
CA SER A 191 -10.30 8.55 20.81
C SER A 191 -10.43 7.05 21.04
N PHE A 192 -9.43 6.30 20.58
CA PHE A 192 -9.34 4.89 20.91
C PHE A 192 -8.52 4.71 22.19
N ASP A 193 -9.13 4.03 23.17
CA ASP A 193 -8.45 3.59 24.37
C ASP A 193 -8.42 2.06 24.39
N LEU A 194 -7.20 1.52 24.39
CA LEU A 194 -6.95 0.10 24.26
C LEU A 194 -7.47 -0.68 25.49
N GLU A 195 -7.34 -0.11 26.68
CA GLU A 195 -7.82 -0.75 27.91
C GLU A 195 -9.36 -0.83 27.93
N THR A 196 -10.03 0.25 27.55
CA THR A 196 -11.49 0.31 27.42
C THR A 196 -11.99 -0.68 26.37
N PHE A 197 -11.33 -0.76 25.20
CA PHE A 197 -11.68 -1.75 24.19
C PHE A 197 -11.60 -3.18 24.73
N MET A 198 -10.52 -3.51 25.45
CA MET A 198 -10.35 -4.85 26.02
C MET A 198 -11.46 -5.20 27.02
N LYS A 199 -11.80 -4.28 27.93
CA LYS A 199 -12.90 -4.47 28.90
C LYS A 199 -14.26 -4.69 28.22
N ILE A 200 -14.52 -4.00 27.11
CA ILE A 200 -15.75 -4.20 26.34
C ILE A 200 -15.72 -5.57 25.66
N SER A 201 -14.59 -5.95 25.07
CA SER A 201 -14.45 -7.21 24.32
C SER A 201 -14.47 -8.48 25.18
N GLU A 202 -14.16 -8.39 26.48
CA GLU A 202 -14.25 -9.52 27.42
C GLU A 202 -15.71 -9.88 27.79
N ASN A 203 -16.66 -8.98 27.53
CA ASN A 203 -18.08 -9.16 27.86
C ASN A 203 -18.93 -9.69 26.68
N TYR A 204 -18.29 -10.09 25.57
CA TYR A 204 -18.91 -10.69 24.38
C TYR A 204 -18.25 -12.04 24.07
#